data_AF-A0A7T7HAT5-F1
#
_entry.id   AF-A0A7T7HAT5-F1
#
_cell.length_a   1.000
_cell.length_b   1.000
_cell.length_c   1.000
_cell.angle_alpha   90.00
_cell.angle_beta   90.00
_cell.angle_gamma   90.00
#
_symmetry.space_group_name_H-M   'P 1'
#
loop_
_entity.id
_entity.type
_entity.pdbx_description
1 polymer ?
#
loop_
_entity_poly.entity_id
_entity_poly.type
_entity_poly.pdbx_seq_one_letter_code
_entity_poly.pdbx_strand_id
1 'polypeptide(L)'
;MIDTHVHFWQYDEVRDGWIDESMEVIRKDFLPSDIKELLVSNSVEGIVAVQADQSLTETRFLLDLAEHNPKILGVVGWIDFLSDNFEEQLHAYRKYSKLKGWRHIVQAEPEGFLAYPQFVDNVRKLKAYNHTYDILVYYSQMGEAISFAEKLPEQKLVLDHMGKPDLKTPEIALWKKNIAALAKSENVYCKLSGLVTEAEKGKWTKEMLEPYLDVIFENFGTSRIMFGSDWPVMLLNTNYTEWIQLVKDYIQRFSKEEQQQILRGNAVDFYNL
;
A
#
# COMPACT_ATOMS: atom_id res chain seq x y z
N MET A 1 14.70 8.72 0.47
CA MET A 1 13.72 7.65 0.16
C MET A 1 12.40 7.99 0.80
N ILE A 2 11.29 7.60 0.17
CA ILE A 2 9.93 7.79 0.67
C ILE A 2 9.34 6.43 1.01
N ASP A 3 8.78 6.31 2.21
CA ASP A 3 8.03 5.12 2.63
C ASP A 3 6.56 5.29 2.22
N THR A 4 6.11 4.53 1.22
CA THR A 4 4.77 4.70 0.63
C THR A 4 3.65 3.96 1.37
N HIS A 5 3.94 3.30 2.49
CA HIS A 5 2.93 2.52 3.20
C HIS A 5 3.19 2.50 4.71
N VAL A 6 2.57 3.44 5.43
CA VAL A 6 2.64 3.54 6.89
C VAL A 6 1.23 3.74 7.44
N HIS A 7 0.91 3.10 8.55
CA HIS A 7 -0.34 3.28 9.28
C HIS A 7 -0.11 3.99 10.60
N PHE A 8 -1.14 4.68 11.08
CA PHE A 8 -1.22 5.24 12.42
C PHE A 8 -2.59 4.91 13.00
N TRP A 9 -2.67 4.70 14.30
CA TRP A 9 -3.94 4.51 14.99
C TRP A 9 -3.79 4.78 16.50
N GLN A 10 -4.91 5.11 17.12
CA GLN A 10 -5.09 5.02 18.57
C GLN A 10 -5.91 3.78 18.84
N TYR A 11 -5.30 2.73 19.38
CA TYR A 11 -5.83 1.38 19.34
C TYR A 11 -7.20 1.27 20.04
N ASP A 12 -8.15 0.66 19.35
CA ASP A 12 -9.49 0.37 19.86
C ASP A 12 -9.86 -1.07 19.50
N GLU A 13 -10.17 -1.90 20.49
CA GLU A 13 -10.40 -3.34 20.30
C GLU A 13 -11.58 -3.66 19.38
N VAL A 14 -12.56 -2.76 19.26
CA VAL A 14 -13.76 -2.97 18.45
C VAL A 14 -13.49 -2.52 17.01
N ARG A 15 -12.95 -1.31 16.83
CA ARG A 15 -12.61 -0.77 15.51
C ARG A 15 -11.50 -1.57 14.84
N ASP A 16 -10.45 -1.90 15.59
CA ASP A 16 -9.25 -2.57 15.10
C ASP A 16 -9.34 -4.10 15.26
N GLY A 17 -10.55 -4.67 15.15
CA GLY A 17 -10.84 -6.09 15.40
C GLY A 17 -10.12 -7.09 14.49
N TRP A 18 -9.36 -6.63 13.49
CA TRP A 18 -8.43 -7.45 12.71
C TRP A 18 -7.12 -7.77 13.46
N ILE A 19 -6.81 -7.04 14.53
CA ILE A 19 -5.67 -7.26 15.42
C ILE A 19 -6.08 -8.22 16.54
N ASP A 20 -5.67 -9.49 16.45
CA ASP A 20 -5.98 -10.50 17.47
C ASP A 20 -4.92 -10.56 18.59
N GLU A 21 -5.11 -11.46 19.56
CA GLU A 21 -4.19 -11.67 20.69
C GLU A 21 -2.77 -12.11 20.27
N SER A 22 -2.63 -12.77 19.11
CA SER A 22 -1.32 -13.19 18.59
C SER A 22 -0.48 -12.03 18.05
N MET A 23 -1.13 -10.87 17.83
CA MET A 23 -0.58 -9.64 17.27
C MET A 23 -0.22 -8.59 18.34
N GLU A 24 0.09 -9.01 19.57
CA GLU A 24 0.35 -8.14 20.73
C GLU A 24 1.28 -6.93 20.44
N VAL A 25 2.33 -7.11 19.64
CA VAL A 25 3.30 -6.06 19.32
C VAL A 25 2.67 -4.84 18.62
N ILE A 26 1.57 -5.05 17.88
CA ILE A 26 0.82 -3.99 17.20
C ILE A 26 -0.50 -3.63 17.91
N ARG A 27 -0.81 -4.26 19.04
CA ARG A 27 -2.04 -4.06 19.81
C ARG A 27 -1.93 -2.87 20.78
N LYS A 28 -1.55 -1.71 20.26
CA LYS A 28 -1.30 -0.46 20.99
C LYS A 28 -1.32 0.73 20.04
N ASP A 29 -1.28 1.94 20.58
CA ASP A 29 -1.19 3.17 19.79
C ASP A 29 0.11 3.23 18.97
N PHE A 30 -0.02 3.73 17.74
CA PHE A 30 1.09 4.10 16.89
C PHE A 30 0.81 5.46 16.27
N LEU A 31 1.65 6.44 16.63
CA LEU A 31 1.57 7.83 16.22
C LEU A 31 2.89 8.25 15.54
N PRO A 32 2.93 9.43 14.87
CA PRO A 32 4.14 9.91 14.20
C PRO A 32 5.37 10.02 15.11
N SER A 33 5.18 10.19 16.43
CA SER A 33 6.26 10.16 17.42
C SER A 33 6.98 8.82 17.48
N ASP A 34 6.27 7.71 17.29
CA ASP A 34 6.78 6.36 17.51
C ASP A 34 7.66 5.87 16.34
N ILE A 35 7.51 6.45 15.16
CA ILE A 35 8.34 6.15 13.98
C ILE A 35 9.46 7.17 13.77
N LYS A 36 9.41 8.34 14.44
CA LYS A 36 10.31 9.48 14.16
C LYS A 36 11.79 9.11 14.17
N GLU A 37 12.25 8.37 15.18
CA GLU A 37 13.65 7.95 15.29
C GLU A 37 14.04 6.91 14.22
N LEU A 38 13.10 6.03 13.84
CA LEU A 38 13.29 5.06 12.76
C LEU A 38 13.47 5.77 11.41
N LEU A 39 12.68 6.82 11.15
CA LEU A 39 12.82 7.63 9.93
C LEU A 39 14.19 8.31 9.86
N VAL A 40 14.66 8.90 10.97
CA VAL A 40 15.95 9.60 11.03
C VAL A 40 17.10 8.61 10.84
N SER A 41 17.13 7.53 11.62
CA SER A 41 18.20 6.53 11.58
C SER A 41 18.34 5.83 10.22
N ASN A 42 17.23 5.68 9.49
CA ASN A 42 17.21 5.05 8.17
C ASN A 42 17.27 6.05 6.99
N SER A 43 17.41 7.35 7.27
CA SER A 43 17.42 8.42 6.25
C SER A 43 16.17 8.44 5.37
N VAL A 44 15.01 8.20 5.97
CA VAL A 44 13.70 8.31 5.30
C VAL A 44 13.28 9.78 5.28
N GLU A 45 13.06 10.30 4.08
CA GLU A 45 12.81 11.72 3.87
C GLU A 45 11.36 12.10 4.18
N GLY A 46 10.43 11.17 3.96
CA GLY A 46 9.03 11.29 4.31
C GLY A 46 8.25 10.01 4.03
N ILE A 47 6.96 10.03 4.36
CA ILE A 47 6.07 8.87 4.35
C ILE A 47 4.72 9.20 3.72
N VAL A 48 4.02 8.17 3.25
CA VAL A 48 2.60 8.21 2.91
C VAL A 48 1.83 7.46 3.99
N ALA A 49 0.93 8.15 4.68
CA ALA A 49 0.06 7.56 5.69
C ALA A 49 -1.18 6.95 5.01
N VAL A 50 -1.48 5.68 5.28
CA VAL A 50 -2.55 4.93 4.62
C VAL A 50 -3.60 4.53 5.66
N GLN A 51 -4.88 4.65 5.31
CA GLN A 51 -6.01 4.31 6.20
C GLN A 51 -5.87 2.91 6.80
N ALA A 52 -6.10 2.76 8.10
CA ALA A 52 -6.15 1.49 8.81
C ALA A 52 -7.59 1.02 9.13
N ASP A 53 -8.57 1.92 9.00
CA ASP A 53 -10.00 1.71 9.26
C ASP A 53 -10.88 2.24 8.12
N GLN A 54 -12.06 1.65 7.93
CA GLN A 54 -13.03 1.99 6.88
C GLN A 54 -14.00 3.09 7.34
N SER A 55 -13.47 4.26 7.70
CA SER A 55 -14.29 5.39 8.11
C SER A 55 -13.78 6.74 7.62
N LEU A 56 -14.69 7.71 7.48
CA LEU A 56 -14.31 9.11 7.22
C LEU A 56 -13.56 9.73 8.41
N THR A 57 -13.71 9.15 9.61
CA THR A 57 -12.96 9.58 10.80
C THR A 57 -11.49 9.25 10.65
N GLU A 58 -11.16 8.07 10.13
CA GLU A 58 -9.78 7.68 9.82
C GLU A 58 -9.13 8.65 8.82
N THR A 59 -9.82 8.99 7.73
CA THR A 59 -9.31 9.98 6.77
C THR A 59 -9.02 11.32 7.42
N ARG A 60 -9.93 11.82 8.28
CA ARG A 60 -9.73 13.08 9.00
C ARG A 60 -8.56 13.00 9.99
N PHE A 61 -8.43 11.88 10.70
CA PHE A 61 -7.35 11.64 11.64
C PHE A 61 -5.98 11.68 10.93
N LEU A 62 -5.81 10.96 9.82
CA LEU A 62 -4.55 10.97 9.07
C LEU A 62 -4.23 12.35 8.47
N LEU A 63 -5.25 13.09 8.02
CA LEU A 63 -5.08 14.45 7.52
C LEU A 63 -4.63 15.43 8.62
N ASP A 64 -5.19 15.32 9.82
CA ASP A 64 -4.78 16.12 10.98
C ASP A 64 -3.34 15.78 11.40
N LEU A 65 -2.97 14.49 11.44
CA LEU A 65 -1.58 14.09 11.66
C LEU A 65 -0.66 14.71 10.59
N ALA A 66 -1.07 14.68 9.33
CA ALA A 66 -0.27 15.21 8.23
C ALA A 66 -0.08 16.73 8.29
N GLU A 67 -1.05 17.48 8.81
CA GLU A 67 -0.94 18.93 9.03
C GLU A 67 0.16 19.26 10.06
N HIS A 68 0.23 18.48 11.13
CA HIS A 68 1.18 18.70 12.24
C HIS A 68 2.55 18.03 12.04
N ASN A 69 2.67 17.11 11.07
CA ASN A 69 3.89 16.33 10.85
C ASN A 69 4.39 16.47 9.40
N PRO A 70 5.39 17.34 9.14
CA PRO A 70 5.92 17.58 7.79
C PRO A 70 6.51 16.35 7.10
N LYS A 71 6.89 15.32 7.87
CA LYS A 71 7.36 14.03 7.32
C LYS A 71 6.26 13.23 6.64
N ILE A 72 4.99 13.48 6.93
CA ILE A 72 3.87 12.89 6.20
C ILE A 72 3.68 13.72 4.93
N LEU A 73 4.10 13.18 3.80
CA LEU A 73 4.07 13.84 2.49
C LEU A 73 2.72 13.63 1.78
N GLY A 74 2.08 12.49 2.04
CA GLY A 74 0.79 12.15 1.47
C GLY A 74 -0.06 11.33 2.44
N VAL A 75 -1.37 11.34 2.19
CA VAL A 75 -2.39 10.54 2.86
C VAL A 75 -3.17 9.77 1.79
N VAL A 76 -3.32 8.47 2.02
CA VAL A 76 -4.28 7.60 1.33
C VAL A 76 -5.43 7.37 2.29
N GLY A 77 -6.56 8.05 2.05
CA GLY A 77 -7.72 8.00 2.93
C GLY A 77 -8.67 6.85 2.62
N TRP A 78 -9.74 6.76 3.40
CA TRP A 78 -10.93 5.97 3.11
C TRP A 78 -12.12 6.87 2.77
N ILE A 79 -12.92 6.44 1.79
CA ILE A 79 -14.20 7.04 1.42
C ILE A 79 -15.15 5.93 0.98
N ASP A 80 -16.45 6.11 1.21
CA ASP A 80 -17.46 5.14 0.77
C ASP A 80 -17.70 5.27 -0.74
N PHE A 81 -17.07 4.41 -1.52
CA PHE A 81 -17.23 4.32 -2.98
C PHE A 81 -18.61 3.85 -3.42
N LEU A 82 -19.45 3.36 -2.52
CA LEU A 82 -20.83 2.95 -2.81
C LEU A 82 -21.86 4.00 -2.38
N SER A 83 -21.39 5.15 -1.89
CA SER A 83 -22.28 6.22 -1.46
C SER A 83 -22.96 6.92 -2.64
N ASP A 84 -24.25 7.23 -2.48
CA ASP A 84 -25.02 8.00 -3.45
C ASP A 84 -24.51 9.45 -3.61
N ASN A 85 -23.87 10.00 -2.57
CA ASN A 85 -23.27 11.33 -2.59
C ASN A 85 -21.73 11.30 -2.67
N PHE A 86 -21.14 10.21 -3.18
CA PHE A 86 -19.69 10.04 -3.30
C PHE A 86 -18.96 11.26 -3.89
N GLU A 87 -19.50 11.83 -4.97
CA GLU A 87 -18.83 12.94 -5.65
C GLU A 87 -18.84 14.24 -4.83
N GLU A 88 -19.90 14.49 -4.06
CA GLU A 88 -19.97 15.60 -3.13
C GLU A 88 -18.94 15.41 -1.99
N GLN A 89 -18.86 14.19 -1.44
CA GLN A 89 -17.87 13.87 -0.41
C GLN A 89 -16.44 14.05 -0.95
N LEU A 90 -16.13 13.48 -2.12
CA LEU A 90 -14.83 13.60 -2.77
C LEU A 90 -14.46 15.07 -3.01
N HIS A 91 -15.43 15.87 -3.46
CA HIS A 91 -15.25 17.30 -3.70
C HIS A 91 -14.91 18.07 -2.42
N ALA A 92 -15.52 17.73 -1.29
CA ALA A 92 -15.23 18.36 0.00
C ALA A 92 -13.77 18.16 0.45
N TYR A 93 -13.14 17.06 0.02
CA TYR A 93 -11.75 16.74 0.37
C TYR A 93 -10.69 17.43 -0.51
N ARG A 94 -11.07 18.07 -1.63
CA ARG A 94 -10.10 18.77 -2.52
C ARG A 94 -9.26 19.85 -1.84
N LYS A 95 -9.73 20.36 -0.70
CA LYS A 95 -9.03 21.39 0.10
C LYS A 95 -7.76 20.84 0.78
N TYR A 96 -7.62 19.52 0.90
CA TYR A 96 -6.49 18.88 1.56
C TYR A 96 -5.41 18.50 0.54
N SER A 97 -4.40 19.35 0.40
CA SER A 97 -3.31 19.14 -0.58
C SER A 97 -2.46 17.88 -0.32
N LYS A 98 -2.45 17.38 0.92
CA LYS A 98 -1.77 16.14 1.32
C LYS A 98 -2.62 14.89 1.11
N LEU A 99 -3.90 15.00 0.79
CA LEU A 99 -4.67 13.85 0.35
C LEU A 99 -4.25 13.49 -1.08
N LYS A 100 -3.68 12.31 -1.27
CA LYS A 100 -3.11 11.90 -2.56
C LYS A 100 -3.82 10.71 -3.19
N GLY A 101 -4.55 9.94 -2.40
CA GLY A 101 -5.23 8.76 -2.89
C GLY A 101 -6.27 8.22 -1.93
N TRP A 102 -6.87 7.11 -2.33
CA TRP A 102 -7.91 6.43 -1.58
C TRP A 102 -7.71 4.92 -1.62
N ARG A 103 -8.15 4.24 -0.55
CA ARG A 103 -8.14 2.79 -0.45
C ARG A 103 -9.45 2.29 0.14
N HIS A 104 -9.90 1.14 -0.35
CA HIS A 104 -10.95 0.32 0.27
C HIS A 104 -10.34 -1.02 0.67
N ILE A 105 -10.75 -1.60 1.81
CA ILE A 105 -10.22 -2.89 2.29
C ILE A 105 -10.95 -4.04 1.56
N VAL A 106 -10.73 -4.14 0.25
CA VAL A 106 -11.40 -5.13 -0.62
C VAL A 106 -11.08 -6.58 -0.22
N GLN A 107 -9.93 -6.82 0.40
CA GLN A 107 -9.60 -8.14 0.95
C GLN A 107 -10.61 -8.67 2.00
N ALA A 108 -11.44 -7.79 2.59
CA ALA A 108 -12.51 -8.15 3.53
C ALA A 108 -13.91 -8.20 2.89
N GLU A 109 -14.02 -7.90 1.60
CA GLU A 109 -15.28 -7.88 0.84
C GLU A 109 -15.57 -9.25 0.20
N PRO A 110 -16.85 -9.57 -0.09
CA PRO A 110 -17.21 -10.78 -0.81
C PRO A 110 -16.69 -10.75 -2.26
N GLU A 111 -16.60 -11.94 -2.87
CA GLU A 111 -16.27 -12.10 -4.29
C GLU A 111 -17.20 -11.26 -5.19
N GLY A 112 -16.63 -10.60 -6.19
CA GLY A 112 -17.32 -9.75 -7.14
C GLY A 112 -17.37 -8.27 -6.77
N PHE A 113 -16.87 -7.86 -5.60
CA PHE A 113 -16.92 -6.47 -5.15
C PHE A 113 -16.26 -5.50 -6.16
N LEU A 114 -15.08 -5.85 -6.69
CA LEU A 114 -14.38 -5.00 -7.68
C LEU A 114 -15.07 -4.96 -9.04
N ALA A 115 -16.02 -5.85 -9.30
CA ALA A 115 -16.83 -5.83 -10.50
C ALA A 115 -18.06 -4.91 -10.38
N TYR A 116 -18.38 -4.42 -9.17
CA TYR A 116 -19.58 -3.62 -8.94
C TYR A 116 -19.53 -2.29 -9.72
N PRO A 117 -20.49 -2.01 -10.62
CA PRO A 117 -20.40 -0.87 -11.54
C PRO A 117 -20.22 0.48 -10.84
N GLN A 118 -20.97 0.72 -9.76
CA GLN A 118 -20.86 1.98 -9.00
C GLN A 118 -19.48 2.16 -8.38
N PHE A 119 -18.87 1.09 -7.87
CA PHE A 119 -17.52 1.12 -7.32
C PHE A 119 -16.50 1.52 -8.40
N VAL A 120 -16.53 0.83 -9.54
CA VAL A 120 -15.65 1.12 -10.69
C VAL A 120 -15.83 2.56 -11.17
N ASP A 121 -17.07 3.02 -11.31
CA ASP A 121 -17.39 4.36 -11.78
C ASP A 121 -16.91 5.44 -10.81
N ASN A 122 -17.05 5.22 -9.50
CA ASN A 122 -16.59 6.16 -8.50
C ASN A 122 -15.06 6.18 -8.36
N VAL A 123 -14.37 5.04 -8.52
CA VAL A 123 -12.90 5.03 -8.61
C VAL A 123 -12.41 5.80 -9.84
N ARG A 124 -13.11 5.70 -11.00
CA ARG A 124 -12.74 6.47 -12.20
C ARG A 124 -12.79 7.98 -11.99
N LYS A 125 -13.69 8.47 -11.14
CA LYS A 125 -13.84 9.91 -10.85
C LYS A 125 -12.63 10.49 -10.10
N LEU A 126 -11.82 9.66 -9.43
CA LEU A 126 -10.64 10.10 -8.70
C LEU A 126 -9.63 10.84 -9.58
N LYS A 127 -9.51 10.42 -10.85
CA LYS A 127 -8.63 11.06 -11.86
C LYS A 127 -8.84 12.56 -11.96
N ALA A 128 -10.09 13.04 -11.92
CA ALA A 128 -10.41 14.47 -12.02
C ALA A 128 -9.86 15.30 -10.85
N TYR A 129 -9.54 14.64 -9.74
CA TYR A 129 -8.96 15.23 -8.53
C TYR A 129 -7.46 14.96 -8.40
N ASN A 130 -6.83 14.31 -9.40
CA ASN A 130 -5.46 13.81 -9.34
C ASN A 130 -5.19 12.87 -8.15
N HIS A 131 -6.22 12.18 -7.66
CA HIS A 131 -6.10 11.18 -6.61
C HIS A 131 -5.81 9.79 -7.20
N THR A 132 -4.99 9.01 -6.51
CA THR A 132 -4.68 7.61 -6.82
C THR A 132 -5.67 6.65 -6.15
N TYR A 133 -5.62 5.38 -6.54
CA TYR A 133 -6.33 4.30 -5.84
C TYR A 133 -5.39 3.13 -5.53
N ASP A 134 -5.44 2.66 -4.29
CA ASP A 134 -4.62 1.57 -3.78
C ASP A 134 -5.45 0.27 -3.72
N ILE A 135 -4.98 -0.78 -4.39
CA ILE A 135 -5.63 -2.09 -4.52
C ILE A 135 -5.09 -3.02 -3.43
N LEU A 136 -5.90 -3.25 -2.39
CA LEU A 136 -5.62 -4.19 -1.31
C LEU A 136 -6.48 -5.45 -1.44
N VAL A 137 -5.87 -6.54 -1.88
CA VAL A 137 -6.51 -7.84 -2.12
C VAL A 137 -5.60 -8.99 -1.68
N TYR A 138 -6.17 -10.16 -1.42
CA TYR A 138 -5.39 -11.40 -1.32
C TYR A 138 -5.02 -11.94 -2.72
N TYR A 139 -3.99 -12.78 -2.80
CA TYR A 139 -3.57 -13.41 -4.05
C TYR A 139 -4.70 -14.17 -4.78
N SER A 140 -5.66 -14.71 -4.03
CA SER A 140 -6.84 -15.42 -4.55
C SER A 140 -7.85 -14.49 -5.26
N GLN A 141 -7.87 -13.21 -4.91
CA GLN A 141 -8.77 -12.19 -5.49
C GLN A 141 -8.15 -11.45 -6.68
N MET A 142 -6.90 -11.77 -7.05
CA MET A 142 -6.18 -11.05 -8.10
C MET A 142 -6.86 -11.08 -9.48
N GLY A 143 -7.68 -12.10 -9.79
CA GLY A 143 -8.46 -12.14 -11.02
C GLY A 143 -9.43 -10.96 -11.16
N GLU A 144 -10.04 -10.53 -10.06
CA GLU A 144 -10.90 -9.34 -10.03
C GLU A 144 -10.08 -8.06 -10.15
N ALA A 145 -8.93 -7.99 -9.47
CA ALA A 145 -8.02 -6.84 -9.54
C ALA A 145 -7.52 -6.58 -10.98
N ILE A 146 -7.23 -7.65 -11.74
CA ILE A 146 -6.86 -7.56 -13.16
C ILE A 146 -8.01 -6.95 -13.97
N SER A 147 -9.20 -7.53 -13.86
CA SER A 147 -10.39 -7.05 -14.59
C SER A 147 -10.77 -5.62 -14.21
N PHE A 148 -10.54 -5.23 -12.97
CA PHE A 148 -10.75 -3.88 -12.45
C PHE A 148 -9.76 -2.89 -13.06
N ALA A 149 -8.47 -3.23 -13.11
CA ALA A 149 -7.44 -2.39 -13.72
C ALA A 149 -7.70 -2.17 -15.22
N GLU A 150 -8.12 -3.21 -15.95
CA GLU A 150 -8.47 -3.14 -17.38
C GLU A 150 -9.61 -2.14 -17.67
N LYS A 151 -10.55 -1.96 -16.74
CA LYS A 151 -11.67 -1.00 -16.86
C LYS A 151 -11.27 0.44 -16.52
N LEU A 152 -10.06 0.65 -16.02
CA LEU A 152 -9.58 1.93 -15.49
C LEU A 152 -8.19 2.31 -16.03
N PRO A 153 -7.94 2.23 -17.36
CA PRO A 153 -6.60 2.39 -17.93
C PRO A 153 -5.98 3.78 -17.72
N GLU A 154 -6.79 4.79 -17.39
CA GLU A 154 -6.33 6.16 -17.14
C GLU A 154 -6.25 6.55 -15.66
N GLN A 155 -6.68 5.67 -14.75
CA GLN A 155 -6.60 5.90 -13.32
C GLN A 155 -5.25 5.42 -12.81
N LYS A 156 -4.56 6.22 -11.99
CA LYS A 156 -3.35 5.75 -11.30
C LYS A 156 -3.74 4.72 -10.24
N LEU A 157 -3.29 3.49 -10.42
CA LEU A 157 -3.57 2.35 -9.55
C LEU A 157 -2.26 1.82 -8.95
N VAL A 158 -2.28 1.36 -7.70
CA VAL A 158 -1.14 0.67 -7.10
C VAL A 158 -1.59 -0.60 -6.41
N LEU A 159 -0.90 -1.70 -6.70
CA LEU A 159 -1.07 -2.96 -5.98
C LEU A 159 -0.34 -2.88 -4.65
N ASP A 160 -1.09 -3.03 -3.55
CA ASP A 160 -0.52 -3.13 -2.22
C ASP A 160 0.14 -4.51 -2.01
N HIS A 161 1.25 -4.50 -1.26
CA HIS A 161 1.95 -5.69 -0.75
C HIS A 161 2.22 -6.80 -1.78
N MET A 162 2.51 -6.41 -3.03
CA MET A 162 2.76 -7.36 -4.13
C MET A 162 1.60 -8.35 -4.34
N GLY A 163 0.37 -7.97 -4.00
CA GLY A 163 -0.81 -8.84 -4.12
C GLY A 163 -0.79 -10.01 -3.14
N LYS A 164 -0.10 -9.86 -2.00
CA LYS A 164 -0.09 -10.78 -0.86
C LYS A 164 0.09 -12.25 -1.26
N PRO A 165 1.25 -12.63 -1.83
CA PRO A 165 1.51 -14.04 -2.12
C PRO A 165 1.41 -14.88 -0.86
N ASP A 166 0.87 -16.09 -0.95
CA ASP A 166 0.94 -17.04 0.15
C ASP A 166 2.38 -17.54 0.31
N LEU A 167 3.03 -17.18 1.42
CA LEU A 167 4.37 -17.67 1.77
C LEU A 167 4.31 -18.80 2.80
N LYS A 168 3.11 -19.16 3.30
CA LYS A 168 2.89 -20.31 4.19
C LYS A 168 2.76 -21.58 3.36
N THR A 169 2.13 -21.49 2.19
CA THR A 169 2.15 -22.53 1.17
C THR A 169 2.89 -22.02 -0.06
N PRO A 170 4.03 -22.60 -0.46
CA PRO A 170 4.89 -22.01 -1.50
C PRO A 170 4.36 -22.25 -2.94
N GLU A 171 3.06 -22.09 -3.16
CA GLU A 171 2.45 -22.15 -4.49
C GLU A 171 2.58 -20.80 -5.21
N ILE A 172 3.78 -20.52 -5.72
CA ILE A 172 4.08 -19.28 -6.43
C ILE A 172 3.41 -19.16 -7.81
N ALA A 173 3.00 -20.27 -8.42
CA ALA A 173 2.64 -20.33 -9.85
C ALA A 173 1.40 -19.48 -10.19
N LEU A 174 0.32 -19.61 -9.40
CA LEU A 174 -0.91 -18.84 -9.63
C LEU A 174 -0.68 -17.34 -9.40
N TRP A 175 -0.01 -16.99 -8.29
CA TRP A 175 0.35 -15.62 -7.99
C TRP A 175 1.23 -15.01 -9.09
N LYS A 176 2.29 -15.70 -9.54
CA LYS A 176 3.17 -15.25 -10.62
C LYS A 176 2.40 -14.99 -11.91
N LYS A 177 1.49 -15.89 -12.28
CA LYS A 177 0.62 -15.72 -13.46
C LYS A 177 -0.25 -14.46 -13.33
N ASN A 178 -0.82 -14.23 -12.15
CA ASN A 178 -1.68 -13.07 -11.90
C ASN A 178 -0.90 -11.75 -11.89
N ILE A 179 0.31 -11.72 -11.31
CA ILE A 179 1.21 -10.56 -11.39
C ILE A 179 1.55 -10.22 -12.84
N ALA A 180 1.94 -11.22 -13.64
CA ALA A 180 2.24 -11.01 -15.05
C ALA A 180 1.03 -10.50 -15.85
N ALA A 181 -0.18 -10.92 -15.50
CA ALA A 181 -1.40 -10.43 -16.12
C ALA A 181 -1.70 -8.97 -15.71
N LEU A 182 -1.66 -8.65 -14.41
CA LEU A 182 -1.94 -7.32 -13.90
C LEU A 182 -0.93 -6.29 -14.42
N ALA A 183 0.35 -6.65 -14.48
CA ALA A 183 1.43 -5.76 -14.90
C ALA A 183 1.32 -5.29 -16.36
N LYS A 184 0.47 -5.93 -17.18
CA LYS A 184 0.13 -5.46 -18.54
C LYS A 184 -0.64 -4.14 -18.53
N SER A 185 -1.30 -3.81 -17.41
CA SER A 185 -1.91 -2.49 -17.23
C SER A 185 -0.82 -1.49 -16.84
N GLU A 186 -0.40 -0.65 -17.79
CA GLU A 186 0.73 0.27 -17.64
C GLU A 186 0.50 1.33 -16.54
N ASN A 187 -0.77 1.63 -16.23
CA ASN A 187 -1.20 2.55 -15.17
C ASN A 187 -1.14 1.93 -13.75
N VAL A 188 -0.77 0.65 -13.62
CA VAL A 188 -0.65 -0.05 -12.33
C VAL A 188 0.80 -0.06 -11.87
N TYR A 189 1.01 0.44 -10.65
CA TYR A 189 2.25 0.38 -9.89
C TYR A 189 2.18 -0.75 -8.85
N CYS A 190 3.30 -1.08 -8.21
CA CYS A 190 3.36 -2.08 -7.15
C CYS A 190 4.19 -1.59 -5.97
N LYS A 191 3.72 -1.82 -4.73
CA LYS A 191 4.50 -1.55 -3.52
C LYS A 191 5.29 -2.78 -3.07
N LEU A 192 6.60 -2.63 -2.93
CA LEU A 192 7.44 -3.56 -2.15
C LEU A 192 7.19 -3.30 -0.67
N SER A 193 6.20 -3.98 -0.11
CA SER A 193 5.76 -3.84 1.28
C SER A 193 5.06 -5.13 1.73
N GLY A 194 4.83 -5.31 3.03
CA GLY A 194 3.95 -6.36 3.58
C GLY A 194 4.31 -7.82 3.28
N LEU A 195 5.45 -8.10 2.65
CA LEU A 195 5.78 -9.46 2.21
C LEU A 195 6.08 -10.39 3.37
N VAL A 196 6.88 -9.91 4.33
CA VAL A 196 7.33 -10.71 5.48
C VAL A 196 6.17 -11.21 6.33
N THR A 197 5.06 -10.47 6.39
CA THR A 197 3.86 -10.78 7.18
C THR A 197 2.97 -11.83 6.52
N GLU A 198 3.18 -12.12 5.23
CA GLU A 198 2.52 -13.24 4.55
C GLU A 198 3.20 -14.58 4.86
N ALA A 199 4.43 -14.56 5.37
CA ALA A 199 5.13 -15.76 5.85
C ALA A 199 4.71 -16.16 7.26
N GLU A 200 4.93 -17.42 7.61
CA GLU A 200 4.76 -17.87 8.98
C GLU A 200 5.72 -17.11 9.93
N LYS A 201 5.20 -16.73 11.11
CA LYS A 201 5.92 -15.90 12.08
C LYS A 201 7.29 -16.47 12.43
N GLY A 202 8.32 -15.65 12.19
CA GLY A 202 9.72 -16.00 12.47
C GLY A 202 10.34 -17.04 11.53
N LYS A 203 9.68 -17.42 10.43
CA LYS A 203 10.19 -18.46 9.50
C LYS A 203 10.63 -17.94 8.13
N TRP A 204 10.50 -16.65 7.85
CA TRP A 204 10.94 -16.07 6.58
C TRP A 204 12.48 -15.98 6.52
N THR A 205 13.03 -16.08 5.31
CA THR A 205 14.46 -15.81 5.03
C THR A 205 14.56 -14.94 3.78
N LYS A 206 15.72 -14.30 3.54
CA LYS A 206 15.92 -13.49 2.33
C LYS A 206 15.76 -14.33 1.06
N GLU A 207 16.29 -15.55 1.08
CA GLU A 207 16.25 -16.51 -0.03
C GLU A 207 14.81 -16.97 -0.34
N MET A 208 13.95 -17.03 0.68
CA MET A 208 12.52 -17.33 0.50
C MET A 208 11.79 -16.21 -0.24
N LEU A 209 12.17 -14.95 0.01
CA LEU A 209 11.49 -13.78 -0.57
C LEU A 209 12.00 -13.45 -1.98
N GLU A 210 13.24 -13.80 -2.29
CA GLU A 210 13.91 -13.44 -3.56
C GLU A 210 13.10 -13.84 -4.82
N PRO A 211 12.53 -15.06 -4.93
CA PRO A 211 11.71 -15.42 -6.10
C PRO A 211 10.47 -14.53 -6.31
N TYR A 212 9.91 -13.99 -5.23
CA TYR A 212 8.76 -13.09 -5.31
C TYR A 212 9.19 -11.70 -5.74
N LEU A 213 10.32 -11.21 -5.22
CA LEU A 213 10.92 -9.96 -5.70
C LEU A 213 11.25 -10.07 -7.19
N ASP A 214 11.88 -11.16 -7.63
CA ASP A 214 12.22 -11.38 -9.05
C ASP A 214 10.98 -11.26 -9.94
N VAL A 215 9.87 -11.92 -9.57
CA VAL A 215 8.62 -11.83 -10.34
C VAL A 215 8.09 -10.39 -10.42
N ILE A 216 8.15 -9.63 -9.33
CA ILE A 216 7.66 -8.25 -9.31
C ILE A 216 8.53 -7.36 -10.20
N PHE A 217 9.85 -7.47 -10.08
CA PHE A 217 10.81 -6.70 -10.87
C PHE A 217 10.79 -7.07 -12.36
N GLU A 218 10.65 -8.36 -12.70
CA GLU A 218 10.50 -8.84 -14.08
C GLU A 218 9.27 -8.27 -14.79
N ASN A 219 8.15 -8.09 -14.06
CA ASN A 219 6.86 -7.75 -14.68
C ASN A 219 6.53 -6.25 -14.60
N PHE A 220 6.76 -5.60 -13.47
CA PHE A 220 6.47 -4.16 -13.32
C PHE A 220 7.60 -3.29 -13.86
N GLY A 221 8.84 -3.78 -13.80
CA GLY A 221 10.03 -2.98 -14.09
C GLY A 221 10.33 -1.96 -12.99
N THR A 222 11.54 -1.42 -12.99
CA THR A 222 12.04 -0.50 -11.94
C THR A 222 11.31 0.84 -11.88
N SER A 223 10.58 1.22 -12.93
CA SER A 223 9.83 2.49 -13.03
C SER A 223 8.40 2.45 -12.49
N ARG A 224 7.92 1.29 -12.03
CA ARG A 224 6.55 1.13 -11.47
C ARG A 224 6.53 0.47 -10.10
N ILE A 225 7.67 0.43 -9.43
CA ILE A 225 7.85 -0.22 -8.13
C ILE A 225 8.17 0.83 -7.07
N MET A 226 7.49 0.81 -5.93
CA MET A 226 7.70 1.77 -4.84
C MET A 226 8.01 1.05 -3.54
N PHE A 227 8.96 1.58 -2.77
CA PHE A 227 9.22 1.09 -1.41
C PHE A 227 8.06 1.44 -0.46
N GLY A 228 7.64 0.49 0.38
CA GLY A 228 6.77 0.74 1.53
C GLY A 228 7.12 -0.20 2.69
N SER A 229 7.05 0.27 3.93
CA SER A 229 7.41 -0.55 5.08
C SER A 229 6.28 -1.47 5.54
N ASP A 230 5.03 -1.02 5.40
CA ASP A 230 3.88 -1.59 6.09
C ASP A 230 3.98 -1.44 7.62
N TRP A 231 4.68 -0.41 8.11
CA TRP A 231 4.75 -0.10 9.53
C TRP A 231 3.39 0.38 10.05
N PRO A 232 2.94 -0.06 11.24
CA PRO A 232 3.63 -0.93 12.18
C PRO A 232 3.31 -2.43 12.00
N VAL A 233 2.45 -2.81 11.04
CA VAL A 233 2.04 -4.20 10.78
C VAL A 233 3.24 -5.12 10.57
N MET A 234 4.26 -4.63 9.86
CA MET A 234 5.51 -5.35 9.63
C MET A 234 6.21 -5.83 10.91
N LEU A 235 5.96 -5.19 12.06
CA LEU A 235 6.56 -5.53 13.36
C LEU A 235 6.15 -6.92 13.85
N LEU A 236 5.11 -7.51 13.24
CA LEU A 236 4.72 -8.90 13.48
C LEU A 236 5.85 -9.89 13.13
N ASN A 237 6.62 -9.60 12.07
CA ASN A 237 7.60 -10.54 11.53
C ASN A 237 9.00 -9.96 11.30
N THR A 238 9.21 -8.65 11.27
CA THR A 238 10.55 -8.04 11.13
C THR A 238 10.59 -6.66 11.81
N ASN A 239 11.64 -5.87 11.55
CA ASN A 239 11.74 -4.49 12.00
C ASN A 239 12.04 -3.55 10.82
N TYR A 240 11.80 -2.26 11.05
CA TYR A 240 11.91 -1.22 10.03
C TYR A 240 13.26 -1.19 9.32
N THR A 241 14.37 -1.26 10.07
CA THR A 241 15.73 -1.23 9.55
C THR A 241 16.06 -2.49 8.75
N GLU A 242 15.66 -3.66 9.25
CA GLU A 242 15.89 -4.94 8.56
C GLU A 242 15.16 -5.02 7.22
N TRP A 243 13.91 -4.56 7.15
CA TRP A 243 13.17 -4.50 5.89
C TRP A 243 13.80 -3.53 4.88
N ILE A 244 14.20 -2.33 5.34
CA ILE A 244 14.90 -1.37 4.48
C ILE A 244 16.21 -1.98 3.95
N GLN A 245 16.96 -2.68 4.80
CA GLN A 245 18.21 -3.30 4.39
C GLN A 245 17.95 -4.44 3.39
N LEU A 246 16.91 -5.24 3.59
CA LEU A 246 16.52 -6.31 2.65
C LEU A 246 16.20 -5.74 1.27
N VAL A 247 15.37 -4.70 1.19
CA VAL A 247 15.04 -4.05 -0.08
C VAL A 247 16.29 -3.42 -0.70
N LYS A 248 17.10 -2.70 0.09
CA LYS A 248 18.36 -2.09 -0.39
C LYS A 248 19.33 -3.13 -0.94
N ASP A 249 19.52 -4.25 -0.24
CA ASP A 249 20.38 -5.35 -0.67
C ASP A 249 19.90 -5.92 -2.01
N TYR A 250 18.60 -6.20 -2.12
CA TYR A 250 18.01 -6.75 -3.34
C TYR A 250 18.23 -5.83 -4.55
N ILE A 251 17.97 -4.52 -4.39
CA ILE A 251 18.06 -3.56 -5.51
C ILE A 251 19.48 -3.16 -5.90
N GLN A 252 20.53 -3.64 -5.21
CA GLN A 252 21.92 -3.38 -5.60
C GLN A 252 22.25 -3.88 -7.02
N ARG A 253 21.46 -4.82 -7.53
CA ARG A 253 21.55 -5.35 -8.90
C ARG A 253 21.17 -4.34 -9.99
N PHE A 254 20.47 -3.27 -9.65
CA PHE A 254 20.05 -2.22 -10.59
C PHE A 254 20.97 -1.01 -10.57
N SER A 255 20.89 -0.14 -11.58
CA SER A 255 21.63 1.12 -11.63
C SER A 255 21.27 2.06 -10.47
N LYS A 256 22.11 3.07 -10.21
CA LYS A 256 21.83 4.03 -9.13
C LYS A 256 20.59 4.86 -9.41
N GLU A 257 20.33 5.16 -10.67
CA GLU A 257 19.14 5.86 -11.14
C GLU A 257 17.88 5.05 -10.87
N GLU A 258 17.90 3.75 -11.20
CA GLU A 258 16.77 2.84 -10.91
C GLU A 258 16.55 2.66 -9.41
N GLN A 259 17.62 2.51 -8.62
CA GLN A 259 17.52 2.47 -7.16
C GLN A 259 16.83 3.74 -6.61
N GLN A 260 17.16 4.92 -7.13
CA GLN A 260 16.49 6.17 -6.73
C GLN A 260 15.03 6.24 -7.19
N GLN A 261 14.70 5.68 -8.35
CA GLN A 261 13.31 5.58 -8.79
C GLN A 261 12.48 4.71 -7.84
N ILE A 262 12.97 3.51 -7.52
CA ILE A 262 12.30 2.56 -6.62
C ILE A 262 12.11 3.14 -5.21
N LEU A 263 13.16 3.77 -4.67
CA LEU A 263 13.17 4.29 -3.30
C LEU A 263 12.50 5.66 -3.16
N ARG A 264 12.23 6.38 -4.25
CA ARG A 264 11.75 7.77 -4.18
C ARG A 264 10.96 8.21 -5.40
N GLY A 265 11.57 8.17 -6.59
CA GLY A 265 11.05 8.84 -7.78
C GLY A 265 9.65 8.37 -8.16
N ASN A 266 9.44 7.05 -8.18
CA ASN A 266 8.13 6.47 -8.50
C ASN A 266 7.03 6.93 -7.53
N ALA A 267 7.36 7.12 -6.24
CA ALA A 267 6.41 7.62 -5.24
C ALA A 267 6.01 9.08 -5.50
N VAL A 268 6.99 9.92 -5.84
CA VAL A 268 6.75 11.32 -6.20
C VAL A 268 5.86 11.42 -7.43
N ASP A 269 6.16 10.65 -8.47
CA ASP A 269 5.42 10.66 -9.73
C ASP A 269 4.01 10.06 -9.58
N PHE A 270 3.86 8.99 -8.81
CA PHE A 270 2.56 8.33 -8.61
C PHE A 270 1.61 9.21 -7.79
N TYR A 271 2.02 9.61 -6.58
CA TYR A 271 1.19 10.35 -5.63
C TYR A 271 1.21 11.88 -5.83
N ASN A 272 2.00 12.41 -6.77
CA ASN A 272 2.19 13.86 -6.95
C ASN A 272 2.65 14.56 -5.65
N LEU A 273 3.73 14.05 -5.05
CA LEU A 273 4.29 14.52 -3.77
C LEU A 273 5.17 15.77 -3.91
#